data_AF-A0A9X5RRP9-F1
#
_entry.id   AF-A0A9X5RRP9-F1
#
_cell.length_a   1.000
_cell.length_b   1.000
_cell.length_c   1.000
_cell.angle_alpha   90.00
_cell.angle_beta   90.00
_cell.angle_gamma   90.00
#
_symmetry.space_group_name_H-M   'P 1'
#
loop_
_entity.id
_entity.type
_entity.pdbx_description
1 polymer ?
#
loop_
_entity_poly.entity_id
_entity_poly.type
_entity_poly.pdbx_seq_one_letter_code
_entity_poly.pdbx_strand_id
1 'polypeptide(L)'
;MKKKYKHILSIVVAIILVLSIETNVFADRILFIPDLPKQPYRYGVGAYEGVVAHSTATPEAPAINIQKYESRTWRSAFVHYAVDWDEKIQIASTKHQAWGAGPAANARFVHVELCETSDPLKFKRSYEKYIELIGEILRERNIHPSKGLWTHRDITYKLGGTDHEDPIDYLRSHGVSEAKFRADVLKVYSGSTITVDTKLQKPNEISGTVESNGIAYIEGYNVNLRSGPSTENSVIRKLQKGEAYKVWGKLGNWLYLGDNQWIYYDSSYIRYQGNEYATVIGKRVISKVNNLRFYGSPSWQDRDVAGIVNMGLGFIIDAKVIVNNSPQYRVHNSKGKTYYITANEAYVYVK
;
A
#
# COMPACT_ATOMS: atom_id res chain seq x y z
N MET A 1 49.95 -63.52 7.71
CA MET A 1 50.12 -63.79 6.26
C MET A 1 49.13 -62.97 5.45
N LYS A 2 49.64 -62.19 4.46
CA LYS A 2 49.02 -61.75 3.18
C LYS A 2 47.63 -61.07 3.22
N LYS A 3 47.48 -59.78 2.93
CA LYS A 3 47.49 -59.02 1.62
C LYS A 3 46.06 -58.45 1.44
N LYS A 4 45.86 -57.12 1.49
CA LYS A 4 45.98 -56.10 0.42
C LYS A 4 44.77 -56.03 -0.55
N TYR A 5 44.09 -54.87 -0.49
CA TYR A 5 43.30 -54.12 -1.49
C TYR A 5 41.97 -54.68 -2.04
N LYS A 6 40.87 -53.90 -1.89
CA LYS A 6 40.28 -53.07 -2.97
C LYS A 6 39.11 -52.20 -2.50
N HIS A 7 39.05 -51.03 -3.12
CA HIS A 7 38.05 -49.95 -3.14
C HIS A 7 36.60 -50.30 -2.81
N ILE A 8 35.94 -49.42 -2.03
CA ILE A 8 34.72 -48.72 -2.50
C ILE A 8 34.82 -47.24 -2.08
N LEU A 9 35.00 -46.40 -3.11
CA LEU A 9 34.74 -44.97 -3.14
C LEU A 9 33.22 -44.75 -3.20
N SER A 10 32.76 -43.63 -2.66
CA SER A 10 31.43 -43.02 -2.85
C SER A 10 30.45 -43.23 -1.70
N ILE A 11 30.08 -42.15 -1.00
CA ILE A 11 28.73 -41.57 -1.05
C ILE A 11 28.69 -40.36 -0.09
N VAL A 12 28.58 -39.19 -0.73
CA VAL A 12 27.80 -38.02 -0.29
C VAL A 12 28.37 -37.19 0.86
N VAL A 13 29.21 -36.23 0.45
CA VAL A 13 29.19 -34.88 1.01
C VAL A 13 27.80 -34.30 0.72
N ALA A 14 26.85 -34.53 1.63
CA ALA A 14 25.59 -33.79 1.64
C ALA A 14 25.93 -32.40 2.15
N ILE A 15 26.22 -31.53 1.19
CA ILE A 15 26.12 -30.09 1.30
C ILE A 15 24.77 -29.79 1.95
N ILE A 16 24.78 -29.51 3.26
CA ILE A 16 23.72 -28.73 3.88
C ILE A 16 23.98 -27.30 3.41
N LEU A 17 23.59 -27.02 2.15
CA LEU A 17 23.21 -25.66 1.77
C LEU A 17 21.93 -25.43 2.57
N VAL A 18 22.07 -24.87 3.78
CA VAL A 18 20.99 -24.08 4.31
C VAL A 18 20.84 -22.96 3.30
N LEU A 19 19.90 -23.14 2.36
CA LEU A 19 19.29 -22.06 1.63
C LEU A 19 18.64 -21.19 2.70
N SER A 20 19.42 -20.30 3.28
CA SER A 20 18.91 -19.11 3.94
C SER A 20 18.22 -18.32 2.83
N ILE A 21 16.92 -18.55 2.68
CA ILE A 21 16.06 -17.57 2.06
C ILE A 21 16.00 -16.41 3.07
N GLU A 22 17.09 -15.64 3.16
CA GLU A 22 17.06 -14.32 3.75
C GLU A 22 16.35 -13.42 2.75
N THR A 23 15.03 -13.54 2.70
CA THR A 23 14.22 -12.41 2.26
C THR A 23 14.08 -11.52 3.49
N ASN A 24 15.15 -10.79 3.83
CA ASN A 24 15.03 -9.64 4.73
C ASN A 24 14.23 -8.58 3.97
N VAL A 25 12.92 -8.78 3.89
CA VAL A 25 12.03 -7.80 3.30
C VAL A 25 11.76 -6.79 4.40
N PHE A 26 12.51 -5.69 4.41
CA PHE A 26 12.25 -4.55 5.30
C PHE A 26 10.97 -3.79 4.94
N ALA A 27 10.25 -4.24 3.90
CA ALA A 27 9.03 -3.65 3.38
C ALA A 27 7.79 -4.51 3.67
N ASP A 28 6.66 -3.86 3.89
CA ASP A 28 5.37 -4.54 4.04
C ASP A 28 4.91 -5.11 2.68
N ARG A 29 5.29 -4.45 1.57
CA ARG A 29 5.04 -4.93 0.19
C ARG A 29 6.24 -4.70 -0.72
N ILE A 30 6.44 -5.63 -1.65
CA ILE A 30 7.40 -5.50 -2.74
C ILE A 30 6.63 -5.33 -4.05
N LEU A 31 6.83 -4.20 -4.72
CA LEU A 31 6.19 -3.84 -5.99
C LEU A 31 7.26 -3.34 -6.96
N PHE A 32 8.12 -4.27 -7.41
CA PHE A 32 9.21 -3.94 -8.31
C PHE A 32 8.70 -3.38 -9.64
N ILE A 33 9.32 -2.29 -10.08
CA ILE A 33 9.15 -1.79 -11.45
C ILE A 33 9.87 -2.79 -12.39
N PRO A 34 9.18 -3.31 -13.42
CA PRO A 34 9.81 -4.17 -14.40
C PRO A 34 10.87 -3.43 -15.22
N ASP A 35 11.88 -4.15 -15.69
CA ASP A 35 12.91 -3.65 -16.63
C ASP A 35 13.78 -2.49 -16.12
N LEU A 36 13.82 -2.25 -14.81
CA LEU A 36 14.78 -1.30 -14.24
C LEU A 36 16.24 -1.71 -14.57
N PRO A 37 17.12 -0.74 -14.83
CA PRO A 37 18.54 -0.99 -15.04
C PRO A 37 19.17 -1.73 -13.85
N LYS A 38 19.93 -2.80 -14.15
CA LYS A 38 20.63 -3.60 -13.14
C LYS A 38 22.09 -3.20 -13.02
N GLN A 39 22.35 -1.90 -12.88
CA GLN A 39 23.71 -1.39 -12.72
C GLN A 39 24.19 -1.64 -11.29
N PRO A 40 25.35 -2.27 -11.07
CA PRO A 40 25.90 -2.47 -9.72
C PRO A 40 26.31 -1.13 -9.10
N TYR A 41 26.37 -1.04 -7.77
CA TYR A 41 27.06 0.07 -7.10
C TYR A 41 28.54 0.10 -7.47
N ARG A 42 29.24 1.19 -7.12
CA ARG A 42 30.66 1.36 -7.49
C ARG A 42 31.60 0.28 -6.95
N TYR A 43 31.18 -0.47 -5.94
CA TYR A 43 31.92 -1.61 -5.37
C TYR A 43 31.27 -2.98 -5.66
N GLY A 44 30.33 -3.05 -6.60
CA GLY A 44 29.68 -4.29 -7.01
C GLY A 44 28.20 -4.40 -6.62
N VAL A 45 27.60 -5.52 -6.97
CA VAL A 45 26.18 -5.83 -6.71
C VAL A 45 25.94 -5.91 -5.20
N GLY A 46 24.92 -5.18 -4.71
CA GLY A 46 24.55 -5.11 -3.29
C GLY A 46 25.55 -4.37 -2.39
N ALA A 47 26.60 -3.77 -2.97
CA ALA A 47 27.65 -3.10 -2.22
C ALA A 47 27.35 -1.62 -1.88
N TYR A 48 26.12 -1.30 -1.43
CA TYR A 48 25.70 0.07 -1.10
C TYR A 48 26.36 0.62 0.19
N GLU A 49 26.95 1.79 0.16
CA GLU A 49 27.69 2.40 1.28
C GLU A 49 26.81 3.05 2.35
N GLY A 50 25.49 3.07 2.15
CA GLY A 50 24.56 3.71 3.07
C GLY A 50 23.21 3.97 2.43
N VAL A 51 22.48 4.92 3.02
CA VAL A 51 21.12 5.31 2.63
C VAL A 51 21.05 6.82 2.46
N VAL A 52 20.41 7.28 1.40
CA VAL A 52 19.91 8.65 1.25
C VAL A 52 18.44 8.68 1.67
N ALA A 53 18.18 9.49 2.68
CA ALA A 53 16.88 9.88 3.18
C ALA A 53 16.31 11.00 2.29
N HIS A 54 15.11 10.79 1.74
CA HIS A 54 14.34 11.74 0.93
C HIS A 54 12.96 12.06 1.52
N SER A 55 12.32 13.13 1.04
CA SER A 55 10.85 13.32 1.12
C SER A 55 10.24 13.71 -0.22
N THR A 56 9.00 13.26 -0.43
CA THR A 56 8.38 13.20 -1.77
C THR A 56 7.95 14.55 -2.39
N ALA A 57 7.93 15.64 -1.61
CA ALA A 57 7.37 16.95 -2.00
C ALA A 57 5.93 16.88 -2.57
N THR A 58 5.20 15.80 -2.30
CA THR A 58 3.86 15.55 -2.83
C THR A 58 2.89 15.32 -1.66
N PRO A 59 2.22 16.38 -1.18
CA PRO A 59 1.36 16.29 0.01
C PRO A 59 0.27 15.22 -0.10
N GLU A 60 0.09 14.38 0.92
CA GLU A 60 -0.97 13.38 1.01
C GLU A 60 -0.94 12.30 -0.11
N ALA A 61 0.18 12.14 -0.81
CA ALA A 61 0.37 11.02 -1.74
C ALA A 61 0.92 9.80 -0.98
N PRO A 62 0.18 8.68 -0.88
CA PRO A 62 0.70 7.46 -0.26
C PRO A 62 1.80 6.81 -1.10
N ALA A 63 2.57 5.91 -0.49
CA ALA A 63 3.72 5.21 -1.08
C ALA A 63 3.36 4.48 -2.38
N ILE A 64 2.13 3.95 -2.49
CA ILE A 64 1.64 3.31 -3.72
C ILE A 64 1.57 4.28 -4.90
N ASN A 65 1.31 5.57 -4.66
CA ASN A 65 1.29 6.59 -5.71
C ASN A 65 2.71 6.92 -6.18
N ILE A 66 3.68 6.95 -5.26
CA ILE A 66 5.10 7.09 -5.61
C ILE A 66 5.54 5.92 -6.48
N GLN A 67 5.28 4.68 -6.06
CA GLN A 67 5.57 3.47 -6.83
C GLN A 67 4.94 3.51 -8.24
N LYS A 68 3.67 3.91 -8.34
CA LYS A 68 2.98 4.01 -9.64
C LYS A 68 3.54 5.12 -10.51
N TYR A 69 3.87 6.27 -9.94
CA TYR A 69 4.48 7.37 -10.66
C TYR A 69 5.82 6.91 -11.25
N GLU A 70 6.72 6.40 -10.40
CA GLU A 70 8.03 5.90 -10.82
C GLU A 70 7.94 4.76 -11.83
N SER A 71 6.94 3.86 -11.72
CA SER A 71 6.74 2.80 -12.72
C SER A 71 6.58 3.31 -14.16
N ARG A 72 6.10 4.56 -14.31
CA ARG A 72 5.92 5.22 -15.61
C ARG A 72 7.07 6.17 -15.96
N THR A 73 7.75 6.71 -14.95
CA THR A 73 8.74 7.79 -15.10
C THR A 73 10.16 7.39 -14.71
N TRP A 74 10.43 6.12 -14.42
CA TRP A 74 11.72 5.65 -13.91
C TRP A 74 12.92 6.07 -14.77
N ARG A 75 12.71 6.32 -16.07
CA ARG A 75 13.74 6.82 -16.99
C ARG A 75 14.32 8.17 -16.58
N SER A 76 13.58 8.94 -15.79
CA SER A 76 14.02 10.21 -15.20
C SER A 76 14.58 10.00 -13.80
N ALA A 77 13.83 9.34 -12.92
CA ALA A 77 14.21 9.07 -11.55
C ALA A 77 13.38 7.92 -10.97
N PHE A 78 13.98 7.15 -10.07
CA PHE A 78 13.27 6.18 -9.23
C PHE A 78 14.08 5.91 -7.97
N VAL A 79 13.42 5.43 -6.91
CA VAL A 79 14.06 5.10 -5.63
C VAL A 79 13.91 3.61 -5.29
N HIS A 80 14.50 3.20 -4.16
CA HIS A 80 14.39 1.81 -3.71
C HIS A 80 13.14 1.58 -2.87
N TYR A 81 12.76 2.56 -2.05
CA TYR A 81 11.62 2.45 -1.16
C TYR A 81 10.83 3.76 -1.09
N ALA A 82 9.52 3.64 -0.92
CA ALA A 82 8.65 4.72 -0.46
C ALA A 82 7.93 4.29 0.83
N VAL A 83 7.82 5.20 1.79
CA VAL A 83 7.24 4.96 3.11
C VAL A 83 6.14 5.97 3.37
N ASP A 84 4.97 5.49 3.79
CA ASP A 84 3.86 6.33 4.23
C ASP A 84 3.35 5.92 5.63
N TRP A 85 2.20 6.48 6.02
CA TRP A 85 1.61 6.28 7.34
C TRP A 85 1.03 4.87 7.53
N ASP A 86 0.80 4.12 6.45
CA ASP A 86 0.24 2.78 6.44
C ASP A 86 1.30 1.70 6.21
N GLU A 87 2.29 1.94 5.34
CA GLU A 87 3.18 0.89 4.83
C GLU A 87 4.55 1.36 4.32
N LYS A 88 5.47 0.40 4.23
CA LYS A 88 6.75 0.46 3.52
C LYS A 88 6.64 -0.30 2.20
N ILE A 89 6.84 0.35 1.05
CA ILE A 89 6.85 -0.29 -0.27
C ILE A 89 8.26 -0.31 -0.83
N GLN A 90 8.75 -1.50 -1.19
CA GLN A 90 9.97 -1.63 -1.99
C GLN A 90 9.66 -1.55 -3.48
N ILE A 91 10.25 -0.57 -4.15
CA ILE A 91 10.04 -0.21 -5.56
C ILE A 91 11.15 -0.75 -6.46
N ALA A 92 12.39 -0.83 -5.93
CA ALA A 92 13.55 -1.38 -6.63
C ALA A 92 14.41 -2.25 -5.71
N SER A 93 15.17 -3.18 -6.31
CA SER A 93 16.08 -4.05 -5.56
C SER A 93 17.30 -3.26 -5.06
N THR A 94 17.62 -3.38 -3.78
CA THR A 94 18.85 -2.83 -3.16
C THR A 94 20.14 -3.51 -3.61
N LYS A 95 20.07 -4.45 -4.57
CA LYS A 95 21.24 -5.04 -5.21
C LYS A 95 21.86 -4.15 -6.29
N HIS A 96 21.11 -3.17 -6.79
CA HIS A 96 21.52 -2.31 -7.91
C HIS A 96 21.24 -0.85 -7.58
N GLN A 97 21.84 0.05 -8.33
CA GLN A 97 21.63 1.49 -8.17
C GLN A 97 20.16 1.87 -8.44
N ALA A 98 19.73 2.95 -7.79
CA ALA A 98 18.54 3.71 -8.19
C ALA A 98 18.96 5.12 -8.63
N TRP A 99 18.03 5.90 -9.18
CA TRP A 99 18.29 7.23 -9.73
C TRP A 99 17.61 8.30 -8.91
N GLY A 100 18.04 8.48 -7.64
CA GLY A 100 17.33 9.32 -6.69
C GLY A 100 18.06 10.58 -6.20
N ALA A 101 19.37 10.73 -6.43
CA ALA A 101 20.10 11.92 -5.93
C ALA A 101 21.34 12.29 -6.77
N GLY A 102 21.24 12.11 -8.08
CA GLY A 102 22.35 12.37 -9.00
C GLY A 102 23.44 11.28 -9.02
N PRO A 103 24.33 11.27 -10.04
CA PRO A 103 25.20 10.13 -10.35
C PRO A 103 26.13 9.70 -9.20
N ALA A 104 26.66 10.66 -8.44
CA ALA A 104 27.57 10.38 -7.34
C ALA A 104 26.91 9.62 -6.19
N ALA A 105 25.65 9.95 -5.87
CA ALA A 105 24.88 9.27 -4.84
C ALA A 105 24.32 7.94 -5.33
N ASN A 106 23.80 7.90 -6.57
CA ASN A 106 23.22 6.71 -7.19
C ASN A 106 24.22 5.54 -7.21
N ALA A 107 25.50 5.82 -7.44
CA ALA A 107 26.57 4.83 -7.44
C ALA A 107 26.90 4.26 -6.05
N ARG A 108 26.32 4.81 -4.97
CA ARG A 108 26.74 4.57 -3.59
C ARG A 108 25.60 4.15 -2.66
N PHE A 109 24.39 4.64 -2.83
CA PHE A 109 23.40 4.58 -1.75
C PHE A 109 22.07 3.93 -2.15
N VAL A 110 21.40 3.35 -1.15
CA VAL A 110 19.97 3.06 -1.22
C VAL A 110 19.19 4.37 -1.04
N HIS A 111 18.04 4.51 -1.69
CA HIS A 111 17.23 5.75 -1.66
C HIS A 111 15.86 5.43 -1.07
N VAL A 112 15.47 6.16 -0.02
CA VAL A 112 14.21 5.96 0.72
C VAL A 112 13.42 7.26 0.77
N GLU A 113 12.23 7.26 0.18
CA GLU A 113 11.28 8.38 0.16
C GLU A 113 10.32 8.34 1.34
N LEU A 114 10.21 9.46 2.07
CA LEU A 114 9.15 9.70 3.06
C LEU A 114 7.99 10.45 2.40
N CYS A 115 6.81 9.82 2.38
CA CYS A 115 5.59 10.45 1.88
C CYS A 115 5.14 11.59 2.82
N GLU A 116 4.78 12.73 2.23
CA GLU A 116 4.48 13.94 3.00
C GLU A 116 2.99 14.01 3.39
N THR A 117 2.72 14.50 4.59
CA THR A 117 1.39 14.62 5.19
C THR A 117 1.38 15.82 6.13
N SER A 118 0.26 16.52 6.21
CA SER A 118 0.05 17.60 7.20
C SER A 118 -0.53 17.07 8.52
N ASP A 119 -1.13 15.87 8.50
CA ASP A 119 -1.70 15.23 9.69
C ASP A 119 -0.60 14.75 10.66
N PRO A 120 -0.60 15.21 11.92
CA PRO A 120 0.44 14.85 12.90
C PRO A 120 0.49 13.35 13.25
N LEU A 121 -0.65 12.65 13.23
CA LEU A 121 -0.72 11.22 13.52
C LEU A 121 -0.21 10.40 12.34
N LYS A 122 -0.56 10.76 11.10
CA LYS A 122 0.05 10.17 9.91
C LYS A 122 1.56 10.38 9.94
N PHE A 123 2.01 11.62 10.16
CA PHE A 123 3.44 11.93 10.22
C PHE A 123 4.16 11.05 11.24
N LYS A 124 3.64 10.92 12.46
CA LYS A 124 4.21 10.06 13.49
C LYS A 124 4.38 8.62 12.99
N ARG A 125 3.34 8.03 12.40
CA ARG A 125 3.37 6.66 11.87
C ARG A 125 4.36 6.51 10.71
N SER A 126 4.39 7.47 9.78
CA SER A 126 5.32 7.45 8.65
C SER A 126 6.77 7.59 9.13
N TYR A 127 7.02 8.53 10.03
CA TYR A 127 8.34 8.82 10.58
C TYR A 127 8.91 7.62 11.34
N GLU A 128 8.11 6.95 12.17
CA GLU A 128 8.51 5.72 12.87
C GLU A 128 8.93 4.60 11.89
N LYS A 129 8.11 4.33 10.86
CA LYS A 129 8.45 3.33 9.82
C LYS A 129 9.69 3.73 9.02
N TYR A 130 9.86 5.03 8.77
CA TYR A 130 10.94 5.57 7.98
C TYR A 130 12.30 5.42 8.67
N ILE A 131 12.40 5.83 9.94
CA ILE A 131 13.63 5.65 10.72
C ILE A 131 13.92 4.16 10.99
N GLU A 132 12.86 3.34 11.14
CA GLU A 132 12.98 1.88 11.26
C GLU A 132 13.65 1.29 10.02
N LEU A 133 13.07 1.53 8.84
CA LEU A 133 13.57 1.03 7.56
C LEU A 133 15.02 1.45 7.30
N ILE A 134 15.34 2.73 7.51
CA ILE A 134 16.70 3.24 7.33
C ILE A 134 17.67 2.54 8.27
N GLY A 135 17.32 2.42 9.56
CA GLY A 135 18.14 1.74 10.55
C GLY A 135 18.38 0.27 10.20
N GLU A 136 17.36 -0.43 9.70
CA GLU A 136 17.44 -1.83 9.27
C GLU A 136 18.37 -2.03 8.07
N ILE A 137 18.23 -1.21 7.02
CA ILE A 137 19.08 -1.28 5.82
C ILE A 137 20.57 -1.05 6.19
N LEU A 138 20.83 -0.10 7.09
CA LEU A 138 22.18 0.19 7.57
C LEU A 138 22.74 -0.96 8.42
N ARG A 139 21.91 -1.53 9.29
CA ARG A 139 22.27 -2.66 10.16
C ARG A 139 22.60 -3.93 9.36
N GLU A 140 21.86 -4.20 8.28
CA GLU A 140 22.11 -5.37 7.40
C GLU A 140 23.57 -5.43 6.90
N ARG A 141 24.18 -4.27 6.64
CA ARG A 141 25.59 -4.17 6.19
C ARG A 141 26.56 -3.70 7.27
N ASN A 142 26.13 -3.62 8.53
CA ASN A 142 26.93 -3.10 9.64
C ASN A 142 27.52 -1.71 9.35
N ILE A 143 26.73 -0.83 8.72
CA ILE A 143 27.13 0.53 8.37
C ILE A 143 26.62 1.48 9.44
N HIS A 144 27.53 2.01 10.26
CA HIS A 144 27.14 2.92 11.33
C HIS A 144 26.46 4.20 10.76
N PRO A 145 25.33 4.67 11.33
CA PRO A 145 24.57 5.82 10.80
C PRO A 145 25.39 7.11 10.67
N SER A 146 26.39 7.35 11.52
CA SER A 146 27.29 8.52 11.37
C SER A 146 28.12 8.52 10.08
N LYS A 147 28.20 7.38 9.38
CA LYS A 147 28.87 7.24 8.08
C LYS A 147 27.89 6.97 6.95
N GLY A 148 26.87 6.17 7.22
CA GLY A 148 25.94 5.64 6.21
C GLY A 148 24.62 6.41 6.05
N LEU A 149 24.24 7.28 6.98
CA LEU A 149 23.01 8.07 6.85
C LEU A 149 23.29 9.43 6.20
N TRP A 150 22.72 9.62 5.01
CA TRP A 150 22.81 10.86 4.24
C TRP A 150 21.41 11.40 4.00
N THR A 151 21.23 12.72 4.03
CA THR A 151 20.03 13.39 3.50
C THR A 151 20.29 13.84 2.07
N HIS A 152 19.26 14.18 1.29
CA HIS A 152 19.48 14.77 -0.03
C HIS A 152 20.30 16.07 0.08
N ARG A 153 20.06 16.85 1.13
CA ARG A 153 20.89 18.01 1.50
C ARG A 153 22.37 17.68 1.68
N ASP A 154 22.69 16.58 2.36
CA ASP A 154 24.09 16.13 2.47
C ASP A 154 24.70 15.87 1.09
N ILE A 155 23.94 15.25 0.18
CA ILE A 155 24.40 14.97 -1.18
C ILE A 155 24.70 16.28 -1.92
N THR A 156 23.76 17.23 -1.91
CA THR A 156 23.92 18.55 -2.54
C THR A 156 25.22 19.23 -2.13
N TYR A 157 25.51 19.29 -0.83
CA TYR A 157 26.68 20.04 -0.35
C TYR A 157 27.99 19.26 -0.26
N LYS A 158 27.97 17.92 -0.24
CA LYS A 158 29.19 17.10 -0.06
C LYS A 158 29.58 16.32 -1.31
N LEU A 159 28.64 15.99 -2.19
CA LEU A 159 28.90 15.22 -3.42
C LEU A 159 28.53 15.99 -4.70
N GLY A 160 27.55 16.89 -4.64
CA GLY A 160 27.03 17.62 -5.79
C GLY A 160 26.26 16.74 -6.78
N GLY A 161 25.85 17.34 -7.91
CA GLY A 161 25.05 16.67 -8.95
C GLY A 161 23.54 16.67 -8.70
N THR A 162 23.10 17.42 -7.69
CA THR A 162 21.71 17.71 -7.30
C THR A 162 21.70 19.00 -6.46
N ASP A 163 20.57 19.68 -6.39
CA ASP A 163 20.34 20.90 -5.60
C ASP A 163 19.21 20.76 -4.56
N HIS A 164 18.70 19.53 -4.38
CA HIS A 164 17.62 19.24 -3.43
C HIS A 164 18.12 19.21 -1.98
N GLU A 165 17.24 19.56 -1.03
CA GLU A 165 17.56 19.64 0.41
C GLU A 165 16.64 18.82 1.32
N ASP A 166 15.78 17.99 0.76
CA ASP A 166 14.89 17.10 1.51
C ASP A 166 15.68 16.04 2.34
N PRO A 167 15.09 15.50 3.42
CA PRO A 167 13.77 15.79 3.99
C PRO A 167 13.79 16.89 5.07
N ILE A 168 14.84 17.72 5.14
CA ILE A 168 15.12 18.57 6.32
C ILE A 168 13.98 19.54 6.64
N ASP A 169 13.43 20.22 5.62
CA ASP A 169 12.37 21.21 5.82
C ASP A 169 11.05 20.55 6.21
N TYR A 170 10.72 19.43 5.58
CA TYR A 170 9.54 18.63 5.91
C TYR A 170 9.60 18.08 7.34
N LEU A 171 10.72 17.50 7.75
CA LEU A 171 10.89 17.03 9.13
C LEU A 171 10.76 18.18 10.14
N ARG A 172 11.35 19.34 9.82
CA ARG A 172 11.29 20.52 10.66
C ARG A 172 9.87 21.08 10.80
N SER A 173 9.03 21.04 9.75
CA SER A 173 7.63 21.45 9.86
C SER A 173 6.80 20.58 10.81
N HIS A 174 7.28 19.38 11.14
CA HIS A 174 6.70 18.49 12.14
C HIS A 174 7.47 18.47 13.48
N GLY A 175 8.37 19.42 13.71
CA GLY A 175 9.12 19.54 14.97
C GLY A 175 10.29 18.54 15.11
N VAL A 176 10.73 17.91 14.03
CA VAL A 176 11.91 17.02 14.01
C VAL A 176 13.10 17.77 13.44
N SER A 177 14.09 18.09 14.28
CA SER A 177 15.36 18.64 13.82
C SER A 177 16.24 17.56 13.17
N GLU A 178 17.19 17.96 12.33
CA GLU A 178 18.14 17.01 11.71
C GLU A 178 18.92 16.21 12.76
N ALA A 179 19.34 16.87 13.85
CA ALA A 179 20.03 16.20 14.96
C ALA A 179 19.14 15.13 15.61
N LYS A 180 17.85 15.44 15.81
CA LYS A 180 16.88 14.47 16.33
C LYS A 180 16.69 13.31 15.35
N PHE A 181 16.53 13.59 14.06
CA PHE A 181 16.41 12.56 13.03
C PHE A 181 17.58 11.58 13.03
N ARG A 182 18.81 12.09 13.02
CA ARG A 182 20.03 11.26 13.05
C ARG A 182 20.11 10.43 14.34
N ALA A 183 19.73 11.00 15.49
CA ALA A 183 19.71 10.31 16.77
C ALA A 183 18.64 9.20 16.82
N ASP A 184 17.45 9.46 16.28
CA ASP A 184 16.36 8.49 16.20
C ASP A 184 16.76 7.28 15.31
N VAL A 185 17.37 7.52 14.15
CA VAL A 185 17.91 6.44 13.29
C VAL A 185 19.02 5.65 14.00
N LEU A 186 19.92 6.32 14.73
CA LEU A 186 20.96 5.63 15.51
C LEU A 186 20.39 4.72 16.59
N LYS A 187 19.31 5.17 17.25
CA LYS A 187 18.61 4.38 18.27
C LYS A 187 18.00 3.11 17.68
N VAL A 188 17.31 3.22 16.54
CA VAL A 188 16.78 2.06 15.80
C VAL A 188 17.92 1.13 15.37
N TYR A 189 18.96 1.67 14.74
CA TYR A 189 20.12 0.88 14.27
C TYR A 189 20.72 0.02 15.39
N SER A 190 20.80 0.57 16.61
CA SER A 190 21.32 -0.11 17.80
C SER A 190 20.38 -1.20 18.35
N GLY A 191 19.23 -1.44 17.72
CA GLY A 191 18.26 -2.45 18.14
C GLY A 191 17.36 -2.03 19.31
N SER A 192 17.30 -0.74 19.64
CA SER A 192 16.41 -0.23 20.69
C SER A 192 15.03 0.11 20.13
N THR A 193 13.96 -0.40 20.74
CA THR A 193 12.58 -0.06 20.38
C THR A 193 12.29 1.43 20.65
N ILE A 194 11.73 2.14 19.68
CA ILE A 194 11.26 3.52 19.87
C ILE A 194 9.76 3.50 20.22
N THR A 195 9.44 3.92 21.44
CA THR A 195 8.08 4.35 21.80
C THR A 195 8.03 5.87 21.64
N VAL A 196 7.51 6.39 20.52
CA VAL A 196 7.16 7.81 20.46
C VAL A 196 5.87 7.97 21.24
N ASP A 197 5.97 8.64 22.39
CA ASP A 197 4.88 8.78 23.35
C ASP A 197 3.95 9.92 22.91
N THR A 198 2.72 9.58 22.50
CA THR A 198 1.61 10.53 22.39
C THR A 198 0.32 9.84 22.82
N LYS A 199 -0.28 10.39 23.87
CA LYS A 199 -1.60 10.07 24.42
C LYS A 199 -2.63 9.88 23.29
N LEU A 200 -3.16 8.66 23.17
CA LEU A 200 -3.99 8.19 22.06
C LEU A 200 -5.45 8.70 22.17
N GLN A 201 -5.98 9.31 21.12
CA GLN A 201 -7.42 9.27 20.81
C GLN A 201 -7.60 8.37 19.58
N LYS A 202 -8.56 7.44 19.67
CA LYS A 202 -9.01 6.63 18.53
C LYS A 202 -9.47 7.54 17.39
N PRO A 203 -9.34 7.13 16.12
CA PRO A 203 -9.99 7.81 15.01
C PRO A 203 -11.48 8.00 15.35
N ASN A 204 -11.98 9.22 15.25
CA ASN A 204 -13.41 9.48 15.43
C ASN A 204 -14.18 8.65 14.40
N GLU A 205 -14.93 7.65 14.85
CA GLU A 205 -15.95 7.00 14.05
C GLU A 205 -16.96 8.07 13.62
N ILE A 206 -16.91 8.47 12.36
CA ILE A 206 -17.94 9.32 11.78
C ILE A 206 -19.20 8.47 11.67
N SER A 207 -20.20 8.81 12.48
CA SER A 207 -21.48 8.12 12.55
C SER A 207 -22.14 8.09 11.16
N GLY A 208 -22.42 6.89 10.64
CA GLY A 208 -23.02 6.67 9.31
C GLY A 208 -22.09 6.16 8.21
N THR A 209 -20.80 5.97 8.51
CA THR A 209 -19.85 5.37 7.54
C THR A 209 -20.01 3.85 7.47
N VAL A 210 -20.15 3.31 6.25
CA VAL A 210 -20.13 1.86 6.02
C VAL A 210 -18.69 1.44 5.77
N GLU A 211 -18.16 0.50 6.56
CA GLU A 211 -16.84 -0.09 6.33
C GLU A 211 -16.76 -0.67 4.92
N SER A 212 -15.73 -0.27 4.19
CA SER A 212 -15.49 -0.73 2.82
C SER A 212 -13.99 -0.89 2.65
N ASN A 213 -13.56 -2.03 2.13
CA ASN A 213 -12.16 -2.25 1.78
C ASN A 213 -12.03 -2.25 0.26
N GLY A 214 -11.36 -1.26 -0.30
CA GLY A 214 -11.21 -1.12 -1.74
C GLY A 214 -10.11 -0.20 -2.17
N ILE A 215 -9.90 -0.10 -3.48
CA ILE A 215 -8.99 0.87 -4.07
C ILE A 215 -9.79 1.78 -5.01
N ALA A 216 -9.78 3.08 -4.76
CA ALA A 216 -10.24 4.08 -5.70
C ALA A 216 -9.08 4.43 -6.64
N TYR A 217 -9.27 4.18 -7.94
CA TYR A 217 -8.35 4.64 -8.99
C TYR A 217 -8.90 5.94 -9.56
N ILE A 218 -8.08 6.99 -9.52
CA ILE A 218 -8.43 8.29 -10.08
C ILE A 218 -8.19 8.24 -11.58
N GLU A 219 -9.26 8.35 -12.38
CA GLU A 219 -9.21 8.26 -13.85
C GLU A 219 -9.37 9.64 -14.51
N GLY A 220 -9.89 10.63 -13.77
CA GLY A 220 -9.97 12.03 -14.19
C GLY A 220 -8.87 12.93 -13.62
N TYR A 221 -8.88 14.20 -14.02
CA TYR A 221 -7.94 15.21 -13.54
C TYR A 221 -8.61 16.17 -12.56
N ASN A 222 -7.83 16.72 -11.63
CA ASN A 222 -8.26 17.73 -10.67
C ASN A 222 -9.43 17.31 -9.76
N VAL A 223 -9.48 16.03 -9.36
CA VAL A 223 -10.51 15.51 -8.45
C VAL A 223 -10.26 16.06 -7.04
N ASN A 224 -11.29 16.64 -6.41
CA ASN A 224 -11.12 17.28 -5.10
C ASN A 224 -11.00 16.22 -3.98
N LEU A 225 -9.86 16.21 -3.30
CA LEU A 225 -9.72 15.58 -1.98
C LEU A 225 -10.19 16.58 -0.92
N ARG A 226 -11.17 16.19 -0.09
CA ARG A 226 -11.80 17.10 0.87
C ARG A 226 -11.65 16.64 2.30
N SER A 227 -11.76 17.59 3.23
CA SER A 227 -11.74 17.37 4.69
C SER A 227 -13.03 16.78 5.26
N GLY A 228 -14.02 16.49 4.42
CA GLY A 228 -15.29 15.90 4.82
C GLY A 228 -16.17 15.54 3.62
N PRO A 229 -17.24 14.75 3.84
CA PRO A 229 -18.13 14.23 2.81
C PRO A 229 -19.18 15.27 2.38
N SER A 230 -18.74 16.49 2.04
CA SER A 230 -19.58 17.56 1.49
C SER A 230 -18.81 18.45 0.53
N THR A 231 -19.50 19.06 -0.43
CA THR A 231 -18.93 20.07 -1.33
C THR A 231 -18.54 21.35 -0.62
N GLU A 232 -19.09 21.59 0.57
CA GLU A 232 -18.77 22.73 1.44
C GLU A 232 -17.47 22.53 2.24
N ASN A 233 -17.00 21.29 2.39
CA ASN A 233 -15.74 21.02 3.08
C ASN A 233 -14.54 21.51 2.27
N SER A 234 -13.51 21.98 2.96
CA SER A 234 -12.28 22.49 2.34
C SER A 234 -11.62 21.44 1.45
N VAL A 235 -11.10 21.90 0.31
CA VAL A 235 -10.28 21.07 -0.59
C VAL A 235 -8.86 21.03 -0.03
N ILE A 236 -8.39 19.82 0.32
CA ILE A 236 -7.04 19.54 0.81
C ILE A 236 -6.05 19.63 -0.36
N ARG A 237 -6.34 18.90 -1.44
CA ARG A 237 -5.59 18.96 -2.71
C ARG A 237 -6.44 18.46 -3.87
N LYS A 238 -5.89 18.61 -5.07
CA LYS A 238 -6.46 18.08 -6.31
C LYS A 238 -5.71 16.81 -6.72
N LEU A 239 -6.42 15.69 -6.72
CA LEU A 239 -5.93 14.39 -7.18
C LEU A 239 -5.89 14.34 -8.70
N GLN A 240 -4.89 13.68 -9.23
CA GLN A 240 -4.63 13.56 -10.67
C GLN A 240 -4.87 12.13 -11.16
N LYS A 241 -5.06 12.02 -12.47
CA LYS A 241 -5.24 10.73 -13.14
C LYS A 241 -4.05 9.81 -12.87
N GLY A 242 -4.36 8.56 -12.51
CA GLY A 242 -3.38 7.52 -12.23
C GLY A 242 -3.01 7.39 -10.75
N GLU A 243 -3.45 8.31 -9.89
CA GLU A 243 -3.39 8.16 -8.44
C GLU A 243 -4.36 7.07 -7.98
N ALA A 244 -4.05 6.42 -6.86
CA ALA A 244 -4.92 5.45 -6.25
C ALA A 244 -4.86 5.49 -4.73
N TYR A 245 -6.03 5.27 -4.13
CA TYR A 245 -6.19 5.39 -2.69
C TYR A 245 -6.93 4.19 -2.15
N LYS A 246 -6.45 3.68 -1.01
CA LYS A 246 -7.24 2.75 -0.22
C LYS A 246 -8.48 3.48 0.27
N VAL A 247 -9.63 2.86 0.08
CA VAL A 247 -10.90 3.30 0.62
C VAL A 247 -11.17 2.45 1.84
N TRP A 248 -11.44 3.12 2.95
CA TRP A 248 -11.73 2.53 4.27
C TRP A 248 -13.22 2.55 4.60
N GLY A 249 -13.99 3.40 3.93
CA GLY A 249 -15.44 3.46 4.12
C GLY A 249 -16.16 4.28 3.07
N LYS A 250 -17.48 4.33 3.17
CA LYS A 250 -18.35 5.15 2.32
C LYS A 250 -19.40 5.89 3.14
N LEU A 251 -19.79 7.08 2.68
CA LEU A 251 -20.97 7.81 3.16
C LEU A 251 -21.72 8.39 1.97
N GLY A 252 -22.85 7.78 1.59
CA GLY A 252 -23.53 8.11 0.34
C GLY A 252 -22.59 7.90 -0.87
N ASN A 253 -22.48 8.91 -1.72
CA ASN A 253 -21.54 8.91 -2.85
C ASN A 253 -20.12 9.33 -2.45
N TRP A 254 -19.78 9.49 -1.18
CA TRP A 254 -18.42 9.83 -0.75
C TRP A 254 -17.61 8.59 -0.38
N LEU A 255 -16.38 8.50 -0.87
CA LEU A 255 -15.41 7.49 -0.46
C LEU A 255 -14.48 8.08 0.59
N TYR A 256 -14.36 7.37 1.71
CA TYR A 256 -13.46 7.70 2.80
C TYR A 256 -12.08 7.09 2.55
N LEU A 257 -11.06 7.94 2.44
CA LEU A 257 -9.68 7.55 2.17
C LEU A 257 -8.84 7.43 3.46
N GLY A 258 -9.47 7.60 4.63
CA GLY A 258 -8.80 7.62 5.94
C GLY A 258 -8.52 9.05 6.42
N ASP A 259 -8.31 9.22 7.73
CA ASP A 259 -7.87 10.47 8.38
C ASP A 259 -8.62 11.73 7.91
N ASN A 260 -9.96 11.70 7.94
CA ASN A 260 -10.86 12.77 7.47
C ASN A 260 -10.69 13.18 5.99
N GLN A 261 -10.18 12.30 5.14
CA GLN A 261 -10.01 12.56 3.71
C GLN A 261 -11.11 11.89 2.89
N TRP A 262 -11.76 12.66 2.02
CA TRP A 262 -12.95 12.24 1.29
C TRP A 262 -12.89 12.64 -0.17
N ILE A 263 -13.37 11.76 -1.04
CA ILE A 263 -13.59 12.05 -2.47
C ILE A 263 -15.03 11.75 -2.84
N TYR A 264 -15.62 12.58 -3.69
CA TYR A 264 -16.94 12.30 -4.26
C TYR A 264 -16.77 11.26 -5.37
N TYR A 265 -17.48 10.14 -5.26
CA TYR A 265 -17.48 9.08 -6.25
C TYR A 265 -18.40 9.42 -7.43
N ASP A 266 -17.79 9.46 -8.60
CA ASP A 266 -18.48 9.46 -9.88
C ASP A 266 -17.70 8.56 -10.83
N SER A 267 -18.40 7.63 -11.49
CA SER A 267 -17.78 6.67 -12.41
C SER A 267 -17.12 7.31 -13.63
N SER A 268 -17.43 8.57 -13.95
CA SER A 268 -16.80 9.31 -15.05
C SER A 268 -15.34 9.68 -14.77
N TYR A 269 -14.92 9.76 -13.50
CA TYR A 269 -13.55 10.14 -13.13
C TYR A 269 -12.92 9.29 -12.00
N ILE A 270 -13.67 8.38 -11.37
CA ILE A 270 -13.14 7.41 -10.41
C ILE A 270 -13.59 6.00 -10.77
N ARG A 271 -12.63 5.09 -10.91
CA ARG A 271 -12.88 3.66 -10.97
C ARG A 271 -12.64 3.06 -9.58
N TYR A 272 -13.72 2.69 -8.89
CA TYR A 272 -13.64 2.10 -7.56
C TYR A 272 -13.63 0.56 -7.62
N GLN A 273 -12.55 -0.06 -7.15
CA GLN A 273 -12.43 -1.50 -6.95
C GLN A 273 -12.55 -1.83 -5.46
N GLY A 274 -13.77 -1.75 -4.95
CA GLY A 274 -14.09 -2.21 -3.60
C GLY A 274 -14.49 -3.66 -3.55
N ASN A 275 -14.10 -4.32 -2.46
CA ASN A 275 -14.88 -5.44 -1.96
C ASN A 275 -16.21 -4.89 -1.44
N GLU A 276 -17.15 -4.64 -2.35
CA GLU A 276 -18.58 -4.63 -1.99
C GLU A 276 -19.05 -5.99 -1.45
N TYR A 277 -18.14 -6.96 -1.40
CA TYR A 277 -18.38 -8.39 -1.30
C TYR A 277 -18.11 -8.94 0.11
N ALA A 278 -17.22 -8.36 0.91
CA ALA A 278 -16.81 -8.97 2.19
C ALA A 278 -17.83 -8.79 3.33
N THR A 279 -18.67 -7.75 3.29
CA THR A 279 -19.56 -7.40 4.41
C THR A 279 -20.92 -8.12 4.37
N VAL A 280 -21.22 -8.87 3.30
CA VAL A 280 -22.52 -9.55 3.09
C VAL A 280 -22.41 -11.06 2.88
N ILE A 281 -21.24 -11.62 2.57
CA ILE A 281 -21.08 -13.07 2.43
C ILE A 281 -21.41 -13.76 3.77
N GLY A 282 -22.19 -14.84 3.72
CA GLY A 282 -22.69 -15.55 4.90
C GLY A 282 -23.90 -14.89 5.56
N LYS A 283 -24.24 -13.64 5.21
CA LYS A 283 -25.47 -12.98 5.67
C LYS A 283 -26.68 -13.42 4.86
N ARG A 284 -27.87 -13.17 5.40
CA ARG A 284 -29.13 -13.55 4.76
C ARG A 284 -29.72 -12.38 3.99
N VAL A 285 -29.84 -12.51 2.67
CA VAL A 285 -30.65 -11.58 1.86
C VAL A 285 -32.12 -11.94 2.01
N ILE A 286 -32.97 -10.97 2.34
CA ILE A 286 -34.40 -11.14 2.60
C ILE A 286 -35.20 -10.24 1.68
N SER A 287 -36.26 -10.79 1.08
CA SER A 287 -37.18 -10.04 0.21
C SER A 287 -38.03 -9.04 1.00
N LYS A 288 -38.14 -7.82 0.48
CA LYS A 288 -39.06 -6.76 0.93
C LYS A 288 -40.43 -6.82 0.26
N VAL A 289 -40.58 -7.64 -0.79
CA VAL A 289 -41.79 -7.72 -1.61
C VAL A 289 -42.24 -9.17 -1.82
N ASN A 290 -43.51 -9.36 -2.13
CA ASN A 290 -44.03 -10.65 -2.56
C ASN A 290 -43.67 -10.94 -4.02
N ASN A 291 -43.59 -12.21 -4.38
CA ASN A 291 -43.30 -12.68 -5.75
C ASN A 291 -41.98 -12.17 -6.35
N LEU A 292 -40.95 -11.93 -5.52
CA LEU A 292 -39.63 -11.50 -6.02
C LEU A 292 -38.95 -12.66 -6.76
N ARG A 293 -38.57 -12.45 -8.02
CA ARG A 293 -37.94 -13.50 -8.84
C ARG A 293 -36.51 -13.80 -8.38
N PHE A 294 -36.15 -15.07 -8.41
CA PHE A 294 -34.76 -15.55 -8.36
C PHE A 294 -34.48 -16.46 -9.56
N TYR A 295 -33.21 -16.55 -9.95
CA TYR A 295 -32.75 -17.10 -11.21
C TYR A 295 -31.84 -18.31 -11.00
N GLY A 296 -31.85 -19.24 -11.96
CA GLY A 296 -30.98 -20.42 -11.97
C GLY A 296 -29.56 -20.13 -12.46
N SER A 297 -29.38 -19.01 -13.16
CA SER A 297 -28.12 -18.54 -13.74
C SER A 297 -28.01 -17.02 -13.51
N PRO A 298 -26.81 -16.42 -13.60
CA PRO A 298 -26.65 -14.97 -13.49
C PRO A 298 -27.25 -14.28 -14.73
N SER A 299 -28.55 -13.95 -14.64
CA SER A 299 -29.36 -13.46 -15.77
C SER A 299 -30.54 -12.63 -15.27
N TRP A 300 -31.07 -11.78 -16.15
CA TRP A 300 -32.34 -11.07 -15.96
C TRP A 300 -33.43 -11.52 -16.94
N GLN A 301 -33.16 -12.55 -17.75
CA GLN A 301 -34.09 -13.03 -18.78
C GLN A 301 -35.16 -13.94 -18.16
N ASP A 302 -36.39 -13.86 -18.68
CA ASP A 302 -37.51 -14.66 -18.18
C ASP A 302 -37.25 -16.18 -18.24
N ARG A 303 -36.52 -16.65 -19.26
CA ARG A 303 -36.16 -18.06 -19.42
C ARG A 303 -35.28 -18.62 -18.29
N ASP A 304 -34.58 -17.75 -17.56
CA ASP A 304 -33.63 -18.13 -16.52
C ASP A 304 -34.25 -18.05 -15.11
N VAL A 305 -35.52 -17.65 -15.00
CA VAL A 305 -36.25 -17.58 -13.73
C VAL A 305 -36.41 -18.99 -13.16
N ALA A 306 -35.83 -19.22 -11.98
CA ALA A 306 -35.92 -20.48 -11.27
C ALA A 306 -37.10 -20.53 -10.29
N GLY A 307 -37.62 -19.37 -9.89
CA GLY A 307 -38.79 -19.28 -9.03
C GLY A 307 -39.01 -17.89 -8.44
N ILE A 308 -39.87 -17.83 -7.42
CA ILE A 308 -40.22 -16.62 -6.68
C ILE A 308 -40.02 -16.80 -5.17
N VAL A 309 -39.67 -15.72 -4.48
CA VAL A 309 -39.54 -15.63 -3.03
C VAL A 309 -40.44 -14.53 -2.50
N ASN A 310 -41.19 -14.82 -1.43
CA ASN A 310 -42.11 -13.88 -0.82
C ASN A 310 -41.43 -13.02 0.25
N MET A 311 -42.11 -11.94 0.65
CA MET A 311 -41.61 -10.99 1.64
C MET A 311 -41.23 -11.72 2.95
N GLY A 312 -40.11 -11.34 3.55
CA GLY A 312 -39.59 -11.95 4.78
C GLY A 312 -38.83 -13.27 4.58
N LEU A 313 -38.90 -13.86 3.38
CA LEU A 313 -38.12 -15.04 3.00
C LEU A 313 -36.85 -14.64 2.26
N GLY A 314 -35.87 -15.55 2.25
CA GLY A 314 -34.53 -15.19 1.84
C GLY A 314 -33.54 -16.35 1.79
N PHE A 315 -32.34 -16.04 1.33
CA PHE A 315 -31.24 -16.97 1.06
C PHE A 315 -29.95 -16.51 1.72
N ILE A 316 -28.98 -17.41 1.88
CA ILE A 316 -27.64 -17.05 2.34
C ILE A 316 -26.81 -16.59 1.15
N ILE A 317 -26.08 -15.49 1.33
CA ILE A 317 -25.28 -14.87 0.27
C ILE A 317 -23.92 -15.57 0.18
N ASP A 318 -23.60 -16.07 -1.01
CA ASP A 318 -22.29 -16.65 -1.34
C ASP A 318 -21.36 -15.65 -2.01
N ALA A 319 -21.93 -14.73 -2.79
CA ALA A 319 -21.21 -13.66 -3.48
C ALA A 319 -22.19 -12.60 -3.99
N LYS A 320 -21.69 -11.44 -4.42
CA LYS A 320 -22.43 -10.50 -5.27
C LYS A 320 -21.76 -10.52 -6.66
N VAL A 321 -22.55 -10.44 -7.73
CA VAL A 321 -22.13 -10.52 -9.13
C VAL A 321 -22.79 -9.40 -9.93
N ILE A 322 -22.16 -8.95 -11.02
CA ILE A 322 -22.74 -7.94 -11.92
C ILE A 322 -23.26 -8.63 -13.18
N VAL A 323 -24.53 -8.40 -13.49
CA VAL A 323 -25.21 -8.91 -14.69
C VAL A 323 -25.80 -7.72 -15.44
N ASN A 324 -25.29 -7.43 -16.64
CA ASN A 324 -25.69 -6.27 -17.46
C ASN A 324 -25.73 -4.95 -16.67
N ASN A 325 -24.60 -4.62 -16.01
CA ASN A 325 -24.44 -3.42 -15.17
C ASN A 325 -25.34 -3.32 -13.93
N SER A 326 -26.14 -4.35 -13.62
CA SER A 326 -26.97 -4.41 -12.41
C SER A 326 -26.52 -5.55 -11.48
N PRO A 327 -26.51 -5.32 -10.15
CA PRO A 327 -25.99 -6.31 -9.23
C PRO A 327 -27.02 -7.39 -8.86
N GLN A 328 -26.55 -8.63 -8.75
CA GLN A 328 -27.26 -9.77 -8.15
C GLN A 328 -26.43 -10.34 -6.98
N TYR A 329 -27.08 -11.00 -6.03
CA TYR A 329 -26.44 -11.92 -5.11
C TYR A 329 -26.47 -13.32 -5.69
N ARG A 330 -25.32 -14.00 -5.72
CA ARG A 330 -25.26 -15.47 -5.77
C ARG A 330 -25.58 -15.97 -4.37
N VAL A 331 -26.56 -16.84 -4.26
CA VAL A 331 -27.11 -17.28 -2.98
C VAL A 331 -27.33 -18.78 -2.96
N HIS A 332 -27.40 -19.38 -1.78
CA HIS A 332 -27.87 -20.75 -1.61
C HIS A 332 -29.06 -20.84 -0.65
N ASN A 333 -29.92 -21.83 -0.90
CA ASN A 333 -30.99 -22.21 0.04
C ASN A 333 -30.49 -23.21 1.09
N SER A 334 -31.35 -23.59 2.04
CA SER A 334 -31.02 -24.56 3.10
C SER A 334 -30.63 -25.96 2.61
N LYS A 335 -30.83 -26.27 1.32
CA LYS A 335 -30.41 -27.53 0.68
C LYS A 335 -29.10 -27.37 -0.10
N GLY A 336 -28.42 -26.24 0.02
CA GLY A 336 -27.16 -25.95 -0.69
C GLY A 336 -27.32 -25.67 -2.18
N LYS A 337 -28.55 -25.51 -2.70
CA LYS A 337 -28.77 -25.23 -4.12
C LYS A 337 -28.58 -23.74 -4.39
N THR A 338 -27.73 -23.45 -5.37
CA THR A 338 -27.37 -22.09 -5.78
C THR A 338 -28.43 -21.45 -6.67
N TYR A 339 -28.67 -20.15 -6.44
CA TYR A 339 -29.54 -19.28 -7.22
C TYR A 339 -28.93 -17.87 -7.29
N TYR A 340 -29.60 -17.00 -8.05
CA TYR A 340 -29.26 -15.59 -8.15
C TYR A 340 -30.49 -14.71 -7.87
N ILE A 341 -30.33 -13.66 -7.08
CA ILE A 341 -31.43 -12.76 -6.71
C ILE A 341 -30.96 -11.30 -6.78
N THR A 342 -31.85 -10.34 -7.01
CA THR A 342 -31.46 -8.92 -7.07
C THR A 342 -30.75 -8.46 -5.81
N ALA A 343 -29.72 -7.63 -5.97
CA ALA A 343 -29.05 -6.92 -4.88
C ALA A 343 -29.54 -5.47 -4.72
N ASN A 344 -30.65 -5.11 -5.38
CA ASN A 344 -31.23 -3.78 -5.27
C ASN A 344 -32.01 -3.63 -3.95
N GLU A 345 -31.57 -2.67 -3.13
CA GLU A 345 -32.09 -2.40 -1.78
C GLU A 345 -33.55 -1.94 -1.75
N ALA A 346 -34.13 -1.55 -2.89
CA ALA A 346 -35.56 -1.32 -3.02
C ALA A 346 -36.36 -2.62 -2.76
N TYR A 347 -35.83 -3.77 -3.18
CA TYR A 347 -36.52 -5.07 -3.16
C TYR A 347 -36.00 -6.05 -2.12
N VAL A 348 -34.78 -5.86 -1.62
CA VAL A 348 -34.17 -6.74 -0.61
C VAL A 348 -33.48 -5.95 0.49
N TYR A 349 -33.24 -6.61 1.62
CA TYR A 349 -32.29 -6.15 2.64
C TYR A 349 -31.44 -7.33 3.12
N VAL A 350 -30.29 -7.04 3.74
CA VAL A 350 -29.36 -8.06 4.23
C VAL A 350 -29.33 -8.04 5.75
N LYS A 351 -29.45 -9.23 6.38
CA LYS A 351 -29.39 -9.42 7.83
C LYS A 351 -28.24 -10.31 8.23
#